data_AF-A0A023WYJ8-F1
#
_entry.id   AF-A0A023WYJ8-F1
#
_cell.length_a   1.000
_cell.length_b   1.000
_cell.length_c   1.000
_cell.angle_alpha   90.00
_cell.angle_beta   90.00
_cell.angle_gamma   90.00
#
_symmetry.space_group_name_H-M   'P 1'
#
loop_
_entity.id
_entity.type
_entity.pdbx_description
1 polymer ?
#
loop_
_entity_poly.entity_id
_entity_poly.type
_entity_poly.pdbx_seq_one_letter_code
_entity_poly.pdbx_strand_id
1 'polypeptide(L)'
;MSIWTGLKRTVAVLGSAAEAVSRALTVLNDFLDDVNRSSAEFNRSLKERLEAGRTPALETQVKVLEAQIAHPEIFAVLPRQVMAKRKELLQVYEELAGRLTGEAADEVLVKRDKLRAELREKTAR
;
A
#
# COMPACT_ATOMS: atom_id res chain seq x y z
N MET A 1 -60.72 -9.74 37.37
CA MET A 1 -59.28 -10.07 37.26
C MET A 1 -58.51 -9.32 38.33
N SER A 2 -57.60 -9.96 39.05
CA SER A 2 -56.84 -9.34 40.15
C SER A 2 -55.70 -8.46 39.61
N ILE A 3 -55.46 -7.31 40.25
CA ILE A 3 -54.36 -6.37 39.97
C ILE A 3 -53.00 -7.11 39.98
N TRP A 4 -52.87 -8.12 40.83
CA TRP A 4 -51.69 -8.97 40.95
C TRP A 4 -51.39 -9.79 39.68
N THR A 5 -52.43 -10.24 38.99
CA THR A 5 -52.29 -11.00 37.73
C THR A 5 -51.88 -10.08 36.56
N GLY A 6 -52.34 -8.82 36.59
CA GLY A 6 -51.89 -7.78 35.66
C GLY A 6 -50.41 -7.45 35.85
N LEU A 7 -49.99 -7.19 37.09
CA LEU A 7 -48.60 -6.84 37.43
C LEU A 7 -47.59 -7.93 37.04
N LYS A 8 -47.91 -9.21 37.28
CA LYS A 8 -47.05 -10.33 36.87
C LYS A 8 -46.86 -10.41 35.35
N ARG A 9 -47.91 -10.11 34.56
CA ARG A 9 -47.80 -10.08 33.10
C ARG A 9 -46.94 -8.92 32.62
N THR A 10 -47.07 -7.72 33.20
CA THR A 10 -46.23 -6.58 32.83
C THR A 10 -44.76 -6.84 33.14
N VAL A 11 -44.45 -7.42 34.30
CA VAL A 11 -43.07 -7.79 34.68
C VAL A 11 -42.49 -8.85 33.74
N ALA A 12 -43.28 -9.87 33.36
CA ALA A 12 -42.84 -10.88 32.40
C ALA A 12 -42.59 -10.30 31.00
N VAL A 13 -43.44 -9.38 30.53
CA VAL A 13 -43.25 -8.69 29.25
C VAL A 13 -42.00 -7.81 29.28
N LEU A 14 -41.78 -7.05 30.34
CA LEU A 14 -40.56 -6.24 30.53
C LEU A 14 -39.30 -7.11 30.57
N GLY A 15 -39.33 -8.25 31.26
CA GLY A 15 -38.21 -9.20 31.27
C GLY A 15 -37.91 -9.78 29.88
N SER A 16 -38.96 -10.16 29.13
CA SER A 16 -38.80 -10.68 27.76
C SER A 16 -38.26 -9.62 26.78
N ALA A 17 -38.67 -8.36 26.97
CA ALA A 17 -38.17 -7.24 26.17
C ALA A 17 -36.69 -6.96 26.48
N ALA A 18 -36.27 -7.02 27.74
CA ALA A 18 -34.88 -6.87 28.13
C ALA A 18 -33.97 -7.97 27.55
N GLU A 19 -34.42 -9.23 27.56
CA GLU A 19 -33.70 -10.34 26.92
C GLU A 19 -33.62 -10.20 25.39
N ALA A 20 -34.69 -9.72 24.75
CA ALA A 20 -34.70 -9.47 23.32
C ALA A 20 -33.72 -8.36 22.93
N VAL A 21 -33.67 -7.28 23.73
CA VAL A 21 -32.72 -6.17 23.55
C VAL A 21 -31.28 -6.65 23.78
N SER A 22 -31.01 -7.43 24.82
CA SER A 22 -29.67 -7.99 25.07
C SER A 22 -29.19 -8.91 23.95
N ARG A 23 -30.08 -9.76 23.42
CA ARG A 23 -29.78 -10.59 22.23
C ARG A 23 -29.53 -9.75 21.00
N ALA A 24 -30.34 -8.73 20.75
CA ALA A 24 -30.15 -7.81 19.62
C ALA A 24 -28.81 -7.06 19.69
N LEU A 25 -28.41 -6.61 20.90
CA LEU A 25 -27.12 -5.98 21.13
C LEU A 25 -25.95 -6.94 20.90
N THR A 26 -26.09 -8.21 21.32
CA THR A 26 -25.05 -9.23 21.10
C THR A 26 -24.87 -9.49 19.60
N VAL A 27 -25.97 -9.71 18.86
CA VAL A 27 -25.93 -9.90 17.41
C VAL A 27 -25.36 -8.68 16.68
N LEU A 28 -25.70 -7.47 17.12
CA LEU A 28 -25.13 -6.25 16.57
C LEU A 28 -23.62 -6.17 16.81
N ASN A 29 -23.16 -6.57 18.00
CA ASN A 29 -21.75 -6.55 18.33
C ASN A 29 -20.96 -7.57 17.50
N ASP A 30 -21.49 -8.79 17.36
CA ASP A 30 -20.91 -9.83 16.51
C ASP A 30 -20.84 -9.37 15.04
N PHE A 31 -21.90 -8.70 14.55
CA PHE A 31 -21.91 -8.13 13.20
C PHE A 31 -20.87 -7.03 13.01
N LEU A 32 -20.69 -6.14 14.00
CA LEU A 32 -19.67 -5.10 13.97
C LEU A 32 -18.25 -5.70 13.95
N ASP A 33 -18.03 -6.76 14.72
CA ASP A 33 -16.76 -7.49 14.73
C ASP A 33 -16.47 -8.16 13.38
N ASP A 34 -17.48 -8.74 12.74
CA ASP A 34 -17.35 -9.32 11.40
C ASP A 34 -17.07 -8.27 10.33
N VAL A 35 -17.72 -7.10 10.40
CA VAL A 35 -17.44 -5.96 9.52
C VAL A 35 -16.01 -5.45 9.72
N ASN A 36 -15.56 -5.33 10.96
CA ASN A 36 -14.18 -4.92 11.27
C ASN A 36 -13.15 -5.92 10.74
N ARG A 37 -13.41 -7.23 10.88
CA ARG A 37 -12.55 -8.29 10.34
C ARG A 37 -12.47 -8.21 8.81
N SER A 38 -13.61 -8.08 8.14
CA SER A 38 -13.70 -7.94 6.69
C SER A 38 -12.95 -6.70 6.17
N SER A 39 -13.08 -5.57 6.86
CA SER A 39 -12.33 -4.35 6.53
C SER A 39 -10.81 -4.55 6.67
N ALA A 40 -10.36 -5.24 7.73
CA ALA A 40 -8.95 -5.54 7.94
C ALA A 40 -8.39 -6.48 6.84
N GLU A 41 -9.16 -7.48 6.43
CA GLU A 41 -8.80 -8.38 5.34
C GLU A 41 -8.73 -7.67 3.99
N PHE A 42 -9.70 -6.80 3.69
CA PHE A 42 -9.69 -5.98 2.48
C PHE A 42 -8.46 -5.05 2.43
N ASN A 43 -8.15 -4.39 3.54
CA ASN A 43 -6.96 -3.54 3.65
C ASN A 43 -5.66 -4.34 3.46
N ARG A 44 -5.59 -5.56 3.99
CA ARG A 44 -4.46 -6.47 3.77
C ARG A 44 -4.32 -6.84 2.29
N SER A 45 -5.42 -7.22 1.64
CA SER A 45 -5.43 -7.55 0.20
C SER A 45 -5.03 -6.36 -0.67
N LEU A 46 -5.50 -5.15 -0.36
CA LEU A 46 -5.08 -3.94 -1.07
C LEU A 46 -3.58 -3.69 -0.92
N LYS A 47 -3.04 -3.86 0.30
CA LYS A 47 -1.60 -3.71 0.56
C LYS A 47 -0.77 -4.71 -0.24
N GLU A 48 -1.19 -5.97 -0.31
CA GLU A 48 -0.52 -7.01 -1.10
C GLU A 48 -0.54 -6.68 -2.60
N ARG A 49 -1.67 -6.21 -3.14
CA ARG A 49 -1.79 -5.80 -4.54
C ARG A 49 -0.91 -4.59 -4.86
N LEU A 50 -0.84 -3.61 -3.95
CA LEU A 50 0.03 -2.46 -4.11
C LEU A 50 1.51 -2.86 -4.10
N GLU A 51 1.90 -3.74 -3.19
CA GLU A 51 3.29 -4.22 -3.13
C GLU A 51 3.66 -5.04 -4.38
N ALA A 52 2.74 -5.87 -4.88
CA ALA A 52 2.93 -6.60 -6.13
C ALA A 52 3.07 -5.67 -7.35
N GLY A 53 2.34 -4.57 -7.39
CA GLY A 53 2.39 -3.58 -8.48
C GLY A 53 3.60 -2.64 -8.44
N ARG A 54 4.26 -2.52 -7.28
CA ARG A 54 5.32 -1.52 -7.08
C ARG A 54 6.64 -1.89 -7.77
N THR A 55 7.02 -3.17 -7.81
CA THR A 55 8.24 -3.59 -8.53
C THR A 55 8.12 -3.38 -10.05
N PRO A 56 7.04 -3.80 -10.73
CA PRO A 56 6.82 -3.49 -12.16
C PRO A 56 6.76 -1.98 -12.47
N ALA A 57 6.18 -1.18 -11.56
CA ALA A 57 6.14 0.27 -11.70
C ALA A 57 7.56 0.88 -11.66
N LEU A 58 8.40 0.43 -10.73
CA LEU A 58 9.79 0.86 -10.63
C LEU A 58 10.60 0.46 -11.87
N GLU A 59 10.44 -0.76 -12.38
CA GLU A 59 11.08 -1.19 -13.63
C GLU A 59 10.67 -0.33 -14.84
N THR A 60 9.40 0.06 -14.91
CA THR A 60 8.90 0.97 -15.95
C THR A 60 9.53 2.35 -15.79
N GLN A 61 9.62 2.86 -14.56
CA GLN A 61 10.24 4.15 -14.27
C GLN A 61 11.73 4.16 -14.65
N VAL A 62 12.47 3.08 -14.38
CA VAL A 62 13.86 2.90 -14.84
C VAL A 62 13.94 3.09 -16.36
N LYS A 63 13.14 2.34 -17.13
CA LYS A 63 13.17 2.39 -18.60
C LYS A 63 12.87 3.79 -19.14
N VAL A 64 11.89 4.49 -18.53
CA VAL A 64 11.55 5.86 -18.91
C VAL A 64 12.69 6.82 -18.61
N LEU A 65 13.31 6.73 -17.43
CA LEU A 65 14.41 7.60 -17.04
C LEU A 65 15.67 7.33 -17.88
N GLU A 66 15.97 6.08 -18.20
CA GLU A 66 17.05 5.72 -19.12
C GLU A 66 16.81 6.33 -20.51
N ALA A 67 15.58 6.23 -21.04
CA ALA A 67 15.22 6.83 -22.33
C ALA A 67 15.33 8.37 -22.30
N GLN A 68 14.90 9.01 -21.22
CA GLN A 68 15.02 10.46 -21.02
C GLN A 68 16.48 10.93 -20.96
N ILE A 69 17.38 10.12 -20.41
CA ILE A 69 18.81 10.43 -20.33
C ILE A 69 19.52 10.16 -21.66
N ALA A 70 19.15 9.08 -22.36
CA ALA A 70 19.75 8.71 -23.64
C ALA A 70 19.30 9.63 -24.79
N HIS A 71 18.03 10.03 -24.78
CA HIS A 71 17.40 10.83 -25.83
C HIS A 71 16.67 12.05 -25.26
N PRO A 72 17.39 12.98 -24.60
CA PRO A 72 16.77 14.11 -23.91
C PRO A 72 15.93 14.99 -24.84
N GLU A 73 16.31 15.09 -26.11
CA GLU A 73 15.59 15.88 -27.13
C GLU A 73 14.19 15.33 -27.43
N ILE A 74 14.03 14.00 -27.44
CA ILE A 74 12.72 13.34 -27.68
C ILE A 74 11.76 13.62 -26.52
N PHE A 75 12.29 13.73 -25.31
CA PHE A 75 11.50 13.93 -24.08
C PHE A 75 11.47 15.38 -23.61
N ALA A 76 11.94 16.33 -24.44
CA ALA A 76 12.07 17.74 -24.10
C ALA A 76 12.81 18.00 -22.76
N VAL A 77 13.76 17.13 -22.42
CA VAL A 77 14.60 17.25 -21.23
C VAL A 77 15.75 18.19 -21.54
N LEU A 78 15.85 19.29 -20.80
CA LEU A 78 16.94 20.24 -20.99
C LEU A 78 18.28 19.60 -20.57
N PRO A 79 19.42 19.93 -21.22
CA PRO A 79 20.73 19.39 -20.86
C PRO A 79 21.06 19.56 -19.36
N ARG A 80 20.68 20.70 -18.77
CA ARG A 80 20.83 20.98 -17.33
C ARG A 80 20.01 20.05 -16.42
N GLN A 81 18.90 19.50 -16.92
CA GLN A 81 18.02 18.58 -16.19
C GLN A 81 18.47 17.12 -16.29
N VAL A 82 19.32 16.77 -17.26
CA VAL A 82 19.84 15.40 -17.42
C VAL A 82 20.57 14.93 -16.16
N MET A 83 21.30 15.82 -15.47
CA MET A 83 21.94 15.47 -14.19
C MET A 83 20.92 15.21 -13.07
N ALA A 84 19.81 15.95 -13.03
CA ALA A 84 18.73 15.68 -12.09
C ALA A 84 18.07 14.32 -12.39
N LYS A 85 17.85 14.01 -13.68
CA LYS A 85 17.32 12.71 -14.12
C LYS A 85 18.24 11.54 -13.81
N ARG A 86 19.56 11.72 -13.91
CA ARG A 86 20.52 10.70 -13.46
C ARG A 86 20.47 10.45 -11.95
N LYS A 87 20.28 11.50 -11.14
CA LYS A 87 20.09 11.35 -9.69
C LYS A 87 18.78 10.64 -9.37
N GLU A 88 17.70 10.98 -10.07
CA GLU A 88 16.40 10.31 -9.97
C GLU A 88 16.54 8.82 -10.33
N LEU A 89 17.21 8.50 -11.44
CA LEU A 89 17.46 7.12 -11.86
C LEU A 89 18.27 6.34 -10.81
N LEU A 90 19.26 6.96 -10.17
CA LEU A 90 20.05 6.32 -9.11
C LEU A 90 19.17 5.92 -7.91
N GLN A 91 18.24 6.79 -7.49
CA GLN A 91 17.31 6.48 -6.40
C GLN A 91 16.38 5.32 -6.76
N VAL A 92 15.84 5.33 -7.98
CA VAL A 92 14.97 4.24 -8.46
C VAL A 92 15.73 2.92 -8.51
N TYR A 93 17.01 2.93 -8.90
CA TYR A 93 17.84 1.73 -8.85
C TYR A 93 18.13 1.23 -7.44
N GLU A 94 18.31 2.11 -6.46
CA GLU A 94 18.47 1.72 -5.05
C GLU A 94 17.17 1.07 -4.52
N GLU A 95 16.01 1.64 -4.83
CA GLU A 95 14.72 1.08 -4.43
C GLU A 95 14.43 -0.25 -5.12
N LEU A 96 14.74 -0.36 -6.42
CA LEU A 96 14.55 -1.59 -7.20
C LEU A 96 15.48 -2.71 -6.74
N ALA A 97 16.76 -2.40 -6.46
CA ALA A 97 17.71 -3.38 -5.92
C ALA A 97 17.30 -3.92 -4.56
N GLY A 98 16.68 -3.09 -3.70
CA GLY A 98 16.15 -3.53 -2.40
C GLY A 98 14.93 -4.44 -2.50
N ARG A 99 14.26 -4.49 -3.66
CA ARG A 99 13.05 -5.28 -3.91
C ARG A 99 13.29 -6.54 -4.74
N LEU A 100 14.29 -6.51 -5.62
CA LEU A 100 14.67 -7.66 -6.43
C LEU A 100 15.55 -8.63 -5.63
N THR A 101 15.59 -9.88 -6.08
CA THR A 101 16.49 -10.91 -5.53
C THR A 101 17.13 -11.70 -6.65
N GLY A 102 18.28 -12.32 -6.38
CA GLY A 102 19.03 -13.10 -7.37
C GLY A 102 19.62 -12.26 -8.50
N GLU A 103 19.73 -12.86 -9.68
CA GLU A 103 20.40 -12.28 -10.86
C GLU A 103 19.84 -10.90 -11.27
N ALA A 104 18.52 -10.71 -11.18
CA ALA A 104 17.88 -9.43 -11.48
C ALA A 104 18.32 -8.31 -10.51
N ALA A 105 18.59 -8.63 -9.25
CA ALA A 105 19.13 -7.65 -8.30
C ALA A 105 20.58 -7.32 -8.64
N ASP A 106 21.41 -8.32 -8.97
CA ASP A 106 22.82 -8.14 -9.33
C ASP A 106 22.99 -7.24 -10.56
N GLU A 107 22.18 -7.45 -11.60
CA GLU A 107 22.17 -6.58 -12.78
C GLU A 107 21.87 -5.12 -12.43
N VAL A 108 20.87 -4.88 -11.57
CA VAL A 108 20.49 -3.53 -11.14
C VAL A 108 21.59 -2.91 -10.28
N LEU A 109 22.24 -3.67 -9.41
CA LEU A 109 23.37 -3.22 -8.59
C LEU A 109 24.55 -2.78 -9.46
N VAL A 110 24.88 -3.53 -10.51
CA VAL A 110 25.95 -3.16 -11.46
C VAL A 110 25.61 -1.84 -12.17
N LYS A 111 24.38 -1.69 -12.68
CA LYS A 111 23.93 -0.46 -13.33
C LYS A 111 23.95 0.74 -12.38
N ARG A 112 23.51 0.54 -11.13
CA ARG A 112 23.57 1.55 -10.06
C ARG A 112 25.00 2.01 -9.81
N ASP A 113 25.93 1.08 -9.63
CA ASP A 113 27.31 1.39 -9.27
C ASP A 113 28.05 2.10 -10.41
N LYS A 114 27.78 1.69 -11.66
CA LYS A 114 28.24 2.41 -12.85
C LYS A 114 27.71 3.85 -12.88
N LEU A 115 26.40 4.04 -12.69
CA LEU A 115 25.79 5.38 -12.68
C LEU A 115 26.33 6.25 -11.54
N ARG A 116 26.57 5.66 -10.37
CA ARG A 116 27.16 6.34 -9.22
C ARG A 116 28.60 6.78 -9.51
N ALA A 117 29.40 5.95 -10.17
CA ALA A 117 30.75 6.31 -10.61
C ALA A 117 30.73 7.47 -11.61
N GLU A 118 29.86 7.41 -12.63
CA GLU A 118 29.68 8.49 -13.62
C GLU A 118 29.30 9.83 -12.97
N LEU A 119 28.41 9.79 -11.97
CA LEU A 119 27.98 10.99 -11.25
C LEU A 119 29.13 11.59 -10.42
N ARG A 120 29.95 10.76 -9.78
CA ARG A 120 31.12 11.22 -9.02
C ARG A 120 32.15 11.87 -9.93
N GLU A 121 32.46 11.26 -11.07
CA GLU A 121 33.42 11.80 -12.03
C GLU A 121 32.97 13.16 -12.59
N LYS A 122 31.68 13.30 -12.92
CA LYS A 122 31.11 14.56 -13.45
C LYS A 122 30.95 15.67 -12.41
N THR A 123 30.94 15.32 -11.11
CA THR A 123 30.86 16.31 -10.02
C THR A 123 32.26 16.79 -9.61
N ALA A 124 33.31 16.02 -9.93
CA ALA A 124 34.70 16.35 -9.62
C ALA A 124 35.41 17.19 -10.70
N ARG A 125 34.78 17.38 -11.86
CA ARG A 125 35.24 18.24 -12.97
C ARG A 125 34.46 19.56 -12.97
#